data_AF-A0A9C9G0P8-F1
#
_entry.id   AF-A0A9C9G0P8-F1
#
_cell.length_a   1.000
_cell.length_b   1.000
_cell.length_c   1.000
_cell.angle_alpha   90.00
_cell.angle_beta   90.00
_cell.angle_gamma   90.00
#
_symmetry.space_group_name_H-M   'P 1'
#
loop_
_entity.id
_entity.type
_entity.pdbx_description
1 polymer ?
#
loop_
_entity_poly.entity_id
_entity_poly.type
_entity_poly.pdbx_seq_one_letter_code
_entity_poly.pdbx_strand_id
1 'polypeptide(L)'
;MNLNYLDFEQPITELEAKIEELRLVNDNSGINISEEVDRLTNKSIKLTQSIFSSLKPWQIAQLARHPLRPYVLDYLPIIFS
;
A
#
# COMPACT_ATOMS: atom_id res chain seq x y z
N MET A 1 4.38 6.20 -15.55
CA MET A 1 3.78 7.40 -14.92
C MET A 1 2.28 7.23 -14.86
N ASN A 2 1.77 6.62 -13.80
CA ASN A 2 0.35 6.70 -13.39
C ASN A 2 0.18 5.85 -12.14
N LEU A 3 0.38 6.43 -10.98
CA LEU A 3 -0.35 6.00 -9.79
C LEU A 3 -0.74 7.26 -9.05
N ASN A 4 -2.04 7.43 -8.87
CA ASN A 4 -2.67 8.58 -8.21
C ASN A 4 -2.42 8.54 -6.70
N TYR A 5 -1.18 8.33 -6.29
CA TYR A 5 -0.78 8.33 -4.90
C TYR A 5 -1.00 9.71 -4.30
N LEU A 6 -1.64 9.73 -3.15
CA LEU A 6 -1.77 10.96 -2.38
C LEU A 6 -0.43 11.26 -1.70
N ASP A 7 -0.14 12.53 -1.42
CA ASP A 7 1.16 12.95 -0.86
C ASP A 7 1.51 12.19 0.44
N PHE A 8 0.50 11.81 1.22
CA PHE A 8 0.67 11.07 2.47
C PHE A 8 0.87 9.56 2.28
N GLU A 9 0.68 9.03 1.07
CA GLU A 9 0.90 7.63 0.71
C GLU A 9 2.31 7.36 0.18
N GLN A 10 3.05 8.40 -0.24
CA GLN A 10 4.45 8.31 -0.67
C GLN A 10 5.34 7.44 0.22
N PRO A 11 5.37 7.60 1.57
CA PRO A 11 6.24 6.79 2.41
C PRO A 11 5.85 5.31 2.45
N ILE A 12 4.60 4.96 2.10
CA ILE A 12 4.15 3.58 1.96
C ILE A 12 4.65 3.03 0.62
N THR A 13 4.47 3.79 -0.47
CA THR A 13 4.90 3.42 -1.82
C THR A 13 6.41 3.18 -1.90
N GLU A 14 7.22 4.02 -1.27
CA GLU A 14 8.67 3.85 -1.22
C GLU A 14 9.06 2.53 -0.53
N LEU A 15 8.35 2.18 0.54
CA LEU A 15 8.62 0.96 1.29
C LEU A 15 8.15 -0.28 0.52
N GLU A 16 7.01 -0.21 -0.17
CA GLU A 16 6.52 -1.28 -1.06
C GLU A 16 7.47 -1.50 -2.25
N ALA A 17 7.94 -0.43 -2.88
CA ALA A 17 8.92 -0.51 -3.96
C ALA A 17 10.21 -1.20 -3.48
N LYS A 18 10.67 -0.86 -2.27
CA LYS A 18 11.85 -1.50 -1.68
C LYS A 18 11.63 -2.98 -1.34
N ILE A 19 10.43 -3.37 -0.91
CA ILE A 19 10.06 -4.78 -0.69
C ILE A 19 10.09 -5.53 -2.02
N GLU A 20 9.54 -4.94 -3.08
CA GLU A 20 9.50 -5.58 -4.40
C GLU A 20 10.91 -5.74 -5.00
N GLU A 21 11.76 -4.72 -4.88
CA GLU A 21 13.17 -4.82 -5.27
C GLU A 21 13.89 -5.96 -4.53
N LEU A 22 13.66 -6.10 -3.22
CA LEU A 22 14.27 -7.18 -2.43
C LEU A 22 13.76 -8.57 -2.83
N ARG A 23 12.48 -8.68 -3.21
CA ARG A 23 11.91 -9.93 -3.74
C ARG A 23 12.57 -10.33 -5.07
N LEU A 24 12.75 -9.37 -5.98
CA LEU A 24 13.44 -9.60 -7.26
C LEU A 24 14.90 -10.02 -7.06
N VAL A 25 15.60 -9.46 -6.06
CA VAL A 25 16.99 -9.85 -5.75
C VAL A 25 17.06 -11.24 -5.12
N ASN A 26 16.10 -11.60 -4.26
CA ASN A 26 16.02 -12.92 -3.63
C ASN A 26 15.93 -14.05 -4.67
N ASP A 27 15.09 -13.88 -5.69
CA ASP A 27 14.89 -14.86 -6.77
C ASP A 27 16.16 -15.10 -7.61
N ASN A 28 17.06 -14.12 -7.67
CA ASN A 28 18.30 -14.20 -8.45
C ASN A 28 19.52 -14.70 -7.65
N SER A 29 19.49 -14.61 -6.32
CA SER A 29 20.71 -14.71 -5.49
C SER A 29 20.78 -15.98 -4.62
N GLY A 30 19.66 -16.69 -4.41
CA GLY A 30 19.60 -17.88 -3.54
C GLY A 30 19.92 -17.59 -2.06
N ILE A 31 19.95 -16.31 -1.67
CA ILE A 31 20.14 -15.85 -0.30
C ILE A 31 18.78 -15.87 0.39
N ASN A 32 18.70 -16.35 1.64
CA ASN A 32 17.45 -16.32 2.39
C ASN A 32 17.14 -14.90 2.89
N ILE A 33 16.44 -14.09 2.08
CA ILE A 33 16.03 -12.72 2.40
C ILE A 33 14.60 -12.70 2.99
N SER A 34 13.97 -13.87 3.19
CA SER A 34 12.58 -14.00 3.66
C SER A 34 12.34 -13.25 4.96
N GLU A 35 13.24 -13.37 5.95
CA GLU A 35 13.09 -12.69 7.25
C GLU A 35 13.12 -11.17 7.12
N GLU A 36 13.95 -10.63 6.22
CA GLU A 36 14.05 -9.18 6.02
C GLU A 36 12.84 -8.65 5.23
N VAL A 37 12.34 -9.41 4.25
CA VAL A 37 11.09 -9.12 3.54
C VAL A 37 9.92 -9.09 4.51
N ASP A 38 9.81 -10.07 5.41
CA ASP A 38 8.75 -10.14 6.41
C ASP A 38 8.85 -8.96 7.40
N ARG A 39 10.06 -8.59 7.82
CA ARG A 39 10.29 -7.43 8.68
C ARG A 39 9.86 -6.12 8.02
N LEU A 40 10.21 -5.91 6.75
CA LEU A 40 9.83 -4.72 5.99
C LEU A 40 8.33 -4.68 5.69
N THR A 41 7.72 -5.82 5.38
CA THR A 41 6.28 -5.94 5.17
C THR A 41 5.51 -5.56 6.43
N ASN A 42 5.93 -6.08 7.60
CA ASN A 42 5.35 -5.70 8.89
C ASN A 42 5.52 -4.20 9.20
N LYS A 43 6.66 -3.61 8.81
CA LYS A 43 6.88 -2.17 8.94
C LYS A 43 5.93 -1.38 8.03
N SER A 44 5.67 -1.86 6.81
CA SER A 44 4.71 -1.25 5.87
C SER A 44 3.30 -1.22 6.43
N ILE A 45 2.85 -2.35 6.97
CA ILE A 45 1.51 -2.45 7.58
C ILE A 45 1.38 -1.47 8.75
N LYS A 46 2.37 -1.41 9.65
CA LYS A 46 2.36 -0.49 10.79
C LYS A 46 2.36 0.98 10.37
N LEU A 47 3.16 1.32 9.35
CA LEU A 47 3.24 2.68 8.82
C LEU A 47 1.91 3.08 8.18
N THR A 48 1.33 2.20 7.38
CA THR A 48 0.00 2.36 6.77
C THR A 48 -1.04 2.63 7.85
N GLN A 49 -1.13 1.78 8.88
CA GLN A 49 -2.06 1.99 9.98
C GLN A 49 -1.86 3.34 10.68
N SER A 50 -0.61 3.73 10.93
CA SER A 50 -0.29 5.01 11.58
C SER A 50 -0.72 6.21 10.74
N ILE A 51 -0.45 6.20 9.44
CA ILE A 51 -0.83 7.28 8.51
C ILE A 51 -2.35 7.38 8.41
N PHE A 52 -3.03 6.26 8.15
CA PHE A 52 -4.48 6.24 8.00
C PHE A 52 -5.22 6.53 9.32
N SER A 53 -4.62 6.25 10.48
CA SER A 53 -5.18 6.61 11.79
C SER A 53 -5.10 8.10 12.13
N SER A 54 -4.19 8.84 11.50
CA SER A 54 -3.89 10.25 11.81
C SER A 54 -4.23 11.21 10.68
N LEU A 55 -5.13 10.81 9.78
CA LEU A 55 -5.54 11.62 8.63
C LEU A 55 -6.23 12.91 9.04
N LYS A 56 -5.80 14.01 8.43
CA LYS A 56 -6.44 15.32 8.55
C LYS A 56 -7.75 15.34 7.75
N PRO A 57 -8.73 16.19 8.11
CA PRO A 57 -10.00 16.29 7.39
C PRO A 57 -9.87 16.48 5.87
N TRP A 58 -8.89 17.26 5.42
CA TRP A 58 -8.61 17.45 4.00
C TRP A 58 -8.09 16.19 3.31
N GLN A 59 -7.23 15.42 3.97
CA GLN A 59 -6.70 14.15 3.45
C GLN A 59 -7.81 13.11 3.30
N ILE A 60 -8.79 13.10 4.21
CA ILE A 60 -9.99 12.27 4.10
C ILE A 60 -10.81 12.67 2.87
N ALA A 61 -10.98 13.97 2.61
CA ALA A 61 -11.68 14.44 1.43
C ALA A 61 -10.95 14.07 0.12
N GLN A 62 -9.60 14.08 0.12
CA GLN A 62 -8.79 13.61 -1.00
C GLN A 62 -8.97 12.10 -1.23
N LEU A 63 -8.89 11.29 -0.16
CA LEU A 63 -9.10 9.84 -0.23
C LEU A 63 -10.50 9.49 -0.73
N ALA A 64 -11.51 10.24 -0.29
CA ALA A 64 -12.89 10.06 -0.75
C ALA A 64 -13.06 10.28 -2.27
N ARG A 65 -12.17 11.06 -2.88
CA ARG A 65 -12.13 11.37 -4.32
C ARG A 65 -11.06 10.58 -5.06
N HIS A 66 -10.47 9.57 -4.43
CA HIS A 66 -9.44 8.76 -5.04
C HIS A 66 -9.99 8.08 -6.31
N PRO A 67 -9.26 8.13 -7.44
CA PRO A 67 -9.77 7.62 -8.72
C PRO A 67 -9.97 6.11 -8.75
N LEU A 68 -9.27 5.36 -7.88
CA LEU A 68 -9.45 3.91 -7.71
C LEU A 68 -10.44 3.56 -6.58
N ARG A 69 -11.21 4.53 -6.07
CA ARG A 69 -12.21 4.22 -5.05
C ARG A 69 -13.31 3.34 -5.67
N PRO A 70 -13.63 2.17 -5.09
CA PRO A 70 -14.67 1.30 -5.63
C PRO A 70 -16.03 1.99 -5.64
N TYR A 71 -16.76 1.78 -6.74
CA TYR A 71 -18.12 2.27 -6.93
C TYR A 71 -19.15 1.24 -6.47
N VAL A 72 -20.42 1.65 -6.41
CA VAL A 72 -21.53 0.80 -5.94
C VAL A 72 -21.58 -0.54 -6.68
N LEU A 73 -21.36 -0.53 -8.00
CA LEU A 73 -21.38 -1.75 -8.82
C LEU A 73 -20.28 -2.75 -8.45
N ASP A 74 -19.14 -2.28 -7.93
CA ASP A 74 -18.05 -3.14 -7.47
C ASP A 74 -18.43 -3.87 -6.17
N TYR A 75 -19.28 -3.26 -5.34
CA TYR A 75 -19.74 -3.87 -4.09
C TYR A 75 -20.88 -4.89 -4.29
N LEU A 76 -21.71 -4.71 -5.31
CA LEU A 76 -22.86 -5.59 -5.57
C LEU A 76 -22.50 -7.09 -5.60
N PRO A 77 -21.51 -7.56 -6.40
CA PRO A 77 -21.14 -8.97 -6.44
C PRO A 77 -20.45 -9.47 -5.17
N ILE A 78 -19.87 -8.58 -4.35
CA ILE A 78 -19.21 -8.93 -3.09
C ILE A 78 -20.24 -9.17 -1.98
N ILE A 79 -21.33 -8.39 -1.97
CA ILE A 79 -22.34 -8.42 -0.91
C ILE A 79 -23.52 -9.33 -1.25
N PHE A 80 -23.97 -9.33 -2.51
CA PHE A 80 -25.14 -10.08 -2.96
C PHE A 80 -24.69 -11.22 -3.88
N SER A 81 -24.70 -12.43 -3.32
CA SER A 81 -24.43 -13.70 -4.00
C SER A 81 -25.67 -14.57 -4.07
#